data_AF-A0AA43T4P3-F1
#
_entry.id   AF-A0AA43T4P3-F1
#
_cell.length_a   1.000
_cell.length_b   1.000
_cell.length_c   1.000
_cell.angle_alpha   90.00
_cell.angle_beta   90.00
_cell.angle_gamma   90.00
#
_symmetry.space_group_name_H-M   'P 1'
#
loop_
_entity.id
_entity.type
_entity.pdbx_description
1 polymer ?
#
loop_
_entity_poly.entity_id
_entity_poly.type
_entity_poly.pdbx_seq_one_letter_code
_entity_poly.pdbx_strand_id
1 'polypeptide(L)'
;MQPTIEILDRIRKNSRDNKEEIFTRLYRYLLRPDLYYLAYKNLYANKGAGTKGVNDDTADGFSKEKVDRIIQSLADGTYTPNPVRREYIQKKQNSTKKRPLGIPTFTDKLVQEVLRMILESVYEPIFSNNSHGFRPNRSCHTALKSLKREFSGVSWFIEGDIKGCFDNIDHQVLANVINAKIKVDIMNYISVKAASEKWGISERRIQKLCEENRIDGTEKFGRAWMIPKDAEKPVDGRMKTRNKQEENHGI
;
A
#
# COMPACT_ATOMS: atom_id res chain seq x y z
N MET A 1 -2.94 -12.24 -19.04
CA MET A 1 -2.54 -11.64 -17.75
C MET A 1 -2.87 -12.68 -16.67
N GLN A 2 -1.92 -13.10 -15.84
CA GLN A 2 -2.21 -14.12 -14.80
C GLN A 2 -3.28 -13.58 -13.83
N PRO A 3 -4.25 -14.42 -13.41
CA PRO A 3 -5.21 -14.09 -12.36
C PRO A 3 -4.50 -13.54 -11.11
N THR A 4 -5.07 -12.52 -10.50
CA THR A 4 -4.48 -11.83 -9.35
C THR A 4 -4.31 -12.74 -8.13
N ILE A 5 -5.18 -13.73 -7.96
CA ILE A 5 -5.08 -14.75 -6.90
C ILE A 5 -3.76 -15.54 -7.03
N GLU A 6 -3.38 -15.95 -8.24
CA GLU A 6 -2.15 -16.71 -8.47
C GLU A 6 -0.88 -15.92 -8.08
N ILE A 7 -0.94 -14.59 -8.21
CA ILE A 7 0.18 -13.71 -7.87
C ILE A 7 0.32 -13.60 -6.36
N LEU A 8 -0.80 -13.37 -5.66
CA LEU A 8 -0.82 -13.35 -4.20
C LEU A 8 -0.36 -14.70 -3.64
N ASP A 9 -0.81 -15.81 -4.24
CA ASP A 9 -0.38 -17.16 -3.87
C ASP A 9 1.11 -17.39 -4.12
N ARG A 10 1.67 -16.85 -5.22
CA ARG A 10 3.11 -16.93 -5.46
C ARG A 10 3.91 -16.14 -4.43
N ILE A 11 3.46 -14.92 -4.08
CA ILE A 11 4.08 -14.12 -3.01
C ILE A 11 4.04 -14.90 -1.69
N ARG A 12 2.89 -15.49 -1.38
CA ARG A 12 2.68 -16.30 -0.18
C ARG A 12 3.58 -17.52 -0.13
N LYS A 13 3.73 -18.22 -1.26
CA LYS A 13 4.64 -19.37 -1.37
C LYS A 13 6.09 -18.93 -1.19
N ASN A 14 6.51 -17.86 -1.85
CA ASN A 14 7.87 -17.35 -1.71
C ASN A 14 8.17 -16.93 -0.24
N SER A 15 7.26 -16.21 0.41
CA SER A 15 7.42 -15.83 1.82
C SER A 15 7.51 -17.04 2.75
N ARG A 16 6.77 -18.13 2.45
CA ARG A 16 6.84 -19.38 3.21
C ARG A 16 8.19 -20.08 3.06
N ASP A 17 8.67 -20.19 1.82
CA ASP A 17 9.86 -20.96 1.46
C ASP A 17 11.15 -20.17 1.82
N ASN A 18 11.12 -18.84 1.65
CA ASN A 18 12.23 -17.92 1.88
C ASN A 18 11.84 -16.85 2.92
N LYS A 19 11.94 -17.21 4.20
CA LYS A 19 11.53 -16.32 5.30
C LYS A 19 12.28 -15.00 5.33
N GLU A 20 13.53 -14.97 4.87
CA GLU A 20 14.38 -13.77 4.83
C GLU A 20 14.25 -12.92 3.56
N GLU A 21 13.39 -13.32 2.63
CA GLU A 21 13.17 -12.59 1.38
C GLU A 21 12.67 -11.15 1.65
N ILE A 22 13.23 -10.21 0.90
CA ILE A 22 12.81 -8.81 0.90
C ILE A 22 12.08 -8.50 -0.39
N PHE A 23 10.80 -8.14 -0.28
CA PHE A 23 9.96 -7.81 -1.43
C PHE A 23 10.09 -6.34 -1.81
N THR A 24 10.59 -6.05 -3.01
CA THR A 24 10.81 -4.66 -3.50
C THR A 24 9.69 -4.16 -4.41
N ARG A 25 9.07 -5.06 -5.18
CA ARG A 25 8.16 -4.70 -6.29
C ARG A 25 6.68 -4.87 -5.96
N LEU A 26 6.29 -4.68 -4.70
CA LEU A 26 4.90 -4.90 -4.28
C LEU A 26 3.96 -3.77 -4.72
N TYR A 27 4.47 -2.54 -4.85
CA TYR A 27 3.63 -1.39 -5.18
C TYR A 27 2.93 -1.52 -6.53
N ARG A 28 3.57 -2.15 -7.52
CA ARG A 28 2.96 -2.40 -8.84
C ARG A 28 1.64 -3.17 -8.76
N TYR A 29 1.45 -3.95 -7.70
CA TYR A 29 0.21 -4.69 -7.51
C TYR A 29 -0.93 -3.77 -7.11
N LEU A 30 -0.67 -2.68 -6.38
CA LEU A 30 -1.67 -1.63 -6.10
C LEU A 30 -2.18 -0.94 -7.38
N LEU A 31 -1.48 -1.08 -8.50
CA LEU A 31 -1.87 -0.52 -9.79
C LEU A 31 -2.70 -1.49 -10.64
N ARG A 32 -3.05 -2.68 -10.11
CA ARG A 32 -3.86 -3.65 -10.84
C ARG A 32 -5.37 -3.50 -10.52
N PRO A 33 -6.24 -3.30 -11.53
CA PRO A 33 -7.69 -3.16 -11.31
C PRO A 33 -8.37 -4.38 -10.68
N ASP A 34 -7.89 -5.58 -11.01
CA ASP A 34 -8.44 -6.85 -10.54
C ASP A 34 -8.47 -6.97 -9.01
N LEU A 35 -7.46 -6.44 -8.30
CA LEU A 35 -7.44 -6.37 -6.84
C LEU A 35 -8.54 -5.46 -6.27
N TYR A 36 -8.90 -4.38 -6.95
CA TYR A 36 -9.96 -3.47 -6.47
C TYR A 36 -11.34 -4.09 -6.60
N TYR A 37 -11.59 -4.87 -7.65
CA TYR A 37 -12.85 -5.61 -7.76
C TYR A 37 -12.98 -6.68 -6.67
N LEU A 38 -11.88 -7.36 -6.33
CA LEU A 38 -11.86 -8.31 -5.23
C LEU A 38 -12.04 -7.60 -3.87
N ALA A 39 -11.35 -6.49 -3.65
CA ALA A 39 -11.49 -5.66 -2.47
C ALA A 39 -12.93 -5.16 -2.30
N TYR A 40 -13.55 -4.70 -3.39
CA TYR A 40 -14.95 -4.29 -3.40
C TYR A 40 -15.87 -5.41 -2.93
N LYS A 41 -15.70 -6.63 -3.48
CA LYS A 41 -16.49 -7.80 -3.09
C LYS A 41 -16.34 -8.10 -1.58
N ASN A 42 -15.12 -8.06 -1.05
CA ASN A 42 -14.85 -8.30 0.37
C ASN A 42 -15.50 -7.23 1.26
N LEU A 43 -15.42 -5.96 0.86
CA LEU A 43 -15.96 -4.84 1.62
C LEU A 43 -17.49 -4.77 1.56
N TYR A 44 -18.09 -5.08 0.40
CA TYR A 44 -19.54 -5.04 0.20
C TYR A 44 -20.26 -6.09 1.05
N ALA A 45 -19.63 -7.25 1.28
CA ALA A 45 -20.16 -8.29 2.16
C ALA A 45 -20.19 -7.87 3.65
N ASN A 46 -19.48 -6.82 4.05
CA ASN A 46 -19.45 -6.35 5.43
C ASN A 46 -20.61 -5.39 5.73
N LYS A 47 -21.14 -5.47 6.96
CA LYS A 47 -22.26 -4.63 7.44
C LYS A 47 -22.00 -3.11 7.42
N GLY A 48 -20.75 -2.68 7.21
CA GLY A 48 -20.32 -1.28 7.15
C GLY A 48 -20.10 -0.73 5.73
N ALA A 49 -20.52 -1.45 4.68
CA ALA A 49 -20.34 -1.06 3.28
C ALA A 49 -21.07 0.25 2.92
N GLY A 50 -22.27 0.47 3.48
CA GLY A 50 -23.05 1.70 3.28
C GLY A 50 -22.71 2.84 4.24
N THR A 51 -21.77 2.66 5.16
CA THR A 51 -21.45 3.69 6.17
C THR A 51 -20.56 4.77 5.58
N LYS A 52 -21.10 5.99 5.52
CA LYS A 52 -20.41 7.18 5.01
C LYS A 52 -19.21 7.56 5.86
N GLY A 53 -18.12 7.91 5.18
CA GLY A 53 -16.90 8.48 5.76
C GLY A 53 -17.08 9.96 6.05
N VAL A 54 -16.10 10.78 5.66
CA VAL A 54 -16.18 12.26 5.73
C VAL A 54 -17.02 12.85 4.60
N ASN A 55 -17.15 12.13 3.48
CA ASN A 55 -17.95 12.48 2.32
C ASN A 55 -19.03 11.43 2.05
N ASP A 56 -19.89 11.70 1.05
CA ASP A 56 -20.94 10.79 0.57
C ASP A 56 -20.40 9.58 -0.22
N ASP A 57 -19.11 9.26 -0.06
CA ASP A 57 -18.47 8.15 -0.74
C ASP A 57 -18.88 6.81 -0.10
N THR A 58 -19.80 6.10 -0.76
CA THR A 58 -20.31 4.79 -0.36
C THR A 58 -19.94 3.70 -1.37
N ALA A 59 -20.26 2.44 -1.02
CA ALA A 59 -20.03 1.31 -1.89
C ALA A 59 -20.79 1.40 -3.24
N ASP A 60 -21.98 2.00 -3.25
CA ASP A 60 -22.83 2.07 -4.45
C ASP A 60 -22.24 2.94 -5.55
N GLY A 61 -21.35 3.88 -5.19
CA GLY A 61 -20.59 4.70 -6.14
C GLY A 61 -19.38 3.98 -6.75
N PHE A 62 -19.28 2.65 -6.63
CA PHE A 62 -18.21 1.88 -7.22
C PHE A 62 -18.39 1.74 -8.73
N SER A 63 -17.38 2.15 -9.49
CA SER A 63 -17.37 2.03 -10.94
C SER A 63 -15.96 1.78 -11.44
N LYS A 64 -15.82 1.32 -12.69
CA LYS A 64 -14.52 1.14 -13.33
C LYS A 64 -13.76 2.46 -13.41
N GLU A 65 -14.44 3.55 -13.74
CA GLU A 65 -13.85 4.89 -13.85
C GLU A 65 -13.31 5.37 -12.49
N LYS A 66 -13.96 4.98 -11.39
CA LYS A 66 -13.46 5.26 -10.04
C LYS A 66 -12.18 4.48 -9.74
N VAL A 67 -12.15 3.19 -10.07
CA VAL A 67 -10.94 2.36 -9.91
C VAL A 67 -9.79 2.91 -10.75
N ASP A 68 -10.06 3.26 -12.00
CA ASP A 68 -9.05 3.83 -12.91
C ASP A 68 -8.50 5.17 -12.38
N ARG A 69 -9.36 6.03 -11.81
CA ARG A 69 -8.91 7.28 -11.15
C ARG A 69 -8.05 7.04 -9.92
N ILE A 70 -8.41 6.07 -9.07
CA ILE A 70 -7.62 5.71 -7.88
C ILE A 70 -6.24 5.19 -8.32
N ILE A 71 -6.21 4.25 -9.26
CA ILE A 71 -4.97 3.69 -9.80
C ILE A 71 -4.10 4.78 -10.43
N GLN A 72 -4.70 5.70 -11.18
CA GLN A 72 -3.98 6.83 -11.76
C GLN A 72 -3.38 7.72 -10.67
N SER A 73 -4.15 8.08 -9.65
CA SER A 73 -3.63 8.91 -8.54
C SER A 73 -2.50 8.24 -7.76
N LEU A 74 -2.55 6.91 -7.60
CA LEU A 74 -1.49 6.12 -6.98
C LEU A 74 -0.25 6.07 -7.88
N ALA A 75 -0.44 5.78 -9.17
CA ALA A 75 0.65 5.78 -10.14
C ALA A 75 1.36 7.13 -10.23
N ASP A 76 0.61 8.22 -10.11
CA ASP A 76 1.14 9.59 -10.12
C ASP A 76 1.70 10.04 -8.76
N GLY A 77 1.61 9.21 -7.71
CA GLY A 77 2.03 9.56 -6.35
C GLY A 77 1.24 10.70 -5.71
N THR A 78 0.07 11.04 -6.27
CA THR A 78 -0.78 12.15 -5.81
C THR A 78 -1.88 11.72 -4.86
N TYR A 79 -2.10 10.41 -4.72
CA TYR A 79 -3.09 9.86 -3.81
C TYR A 79 -2.77 10.23 -2.36
N THR A 80 -3.66 11.02 -1.75
CA THR A 80 -3.61 11.37 -0.33
C THR A 80 -4.87 10.85 0.34
N PRO A 81 -4.78 9.99 1.37
CA PRO A 81 -5.94 9.48 2.08
C PRO A 81 -6.74 10.61 2.72
N ASN A 82 -8.07 10.49 2.74
CA ASN A 82 -8.91 11.47 3.44
C ASN A 82 -8.79 11.27 4.97
N PRO A 83 -9.03 12.34 5.76
CA PRO A 83 -9.13 12.20 7.20
C PRO A 83 -10.25 11.21 7.58
N VAL A 84 -10.03 10.47 8.66
CA VAL A 84 -10.97 9.44 9.13
C VAL A 84 -12.05 10.09 10.01
N ARG A 85 -13.33 9.85 9.71
CA ARG A 85 -14.45 10.34 10.55
C ARG A 85 -14.46 9.58 11.88
N ARG A 86 -14.48 10.29 13.01
CA ARG A 86 -14.62 9.66 14.34
C ARG A 86 -16.09 9.49 14.72
N GLU A 87 -16.46 8.28 15.09
CA GLU A 87 -17.78 7.97 15.65
C GLU A 87 -17.61 7.23 16.98
N TYR A 88 -18.42 7.55 17.98
CA TYR A 88 -18.26 6.99 19.31
C TYR A 88 -19.35 5.94 19.58
N ILE A 89 -18.92 4.68 19.72
CA ILE A 89 -19.82 3.56 20.01
C ILE A 89 -19.66 3.16 21.47
N GLN A 90 -20.77 2.88 22.16
CA GLN A 90 -20.73 2.43 23.56
C GLN A 90 -20.06 1.04 23.66
N LYS A 91 -19.24 0.83 24.70
CA LYS A 91 -18.70 -0.51 24.97
C LYS A 91 -19.81 -1.42 25.50
N LYS A 92 -19.93 -2.64 24.93
CA LYS A 92 -20.92 -3.65 25.35
C LYS A 92 -20.93 -3.93 26.86
N GLN A 93 -19.77 -3.86 27.54
CA GLN A 93 -19.65 -4.19 28.96
C GLN A 93 -19.67 -2.97 29.90
N ASN A 94 -19.57 -1.74 29.39
CA ASN A 94 -19.56 -0.53 30.22
C ASN A 94 -20.10 0.65 29.41
N SER A 95 -21.40 0.93 29.56
CA SER A 95 -22.11 1.94 28.74
C SER A 95 -21.59 3.37 28.94
N THR A 96 -20.89 3.63 30.05
CA THR A 96 -20.30 4.95 30.36
C THR A 96 -19.01 5.21 29.58
N LYS A 97 -18.33 4.17 29.07
CA LYS A 97 -17.10 4.31 28.25
C LYS A 97 -17.42 4.11 26.77
N LYS A 98 -17.05 5.10 25.95
CA LYS A 98 -17.19 5.03 24.49
C LYS A 98 -15.89 4.56 23.84
N ARG A 99 -15.98 3.73 22.79
CA ARG A 99 -14.87 3.38 21.91
C ARG A 99 -14.90 4.33 20.70
N PRO A 100 -13.83 5.07 20.41
CA PRO A 100 -13.73 5.80 19.16
C PRO A 100 -13.59 4.79 18.01
N LEU A 101 -14.42 4.93 16.99
CA LEU A 101 -14.35 4.22 15.74
C LEU A 101 -13.91 5.20 14.66
N GLY A 102 -12.86 4.85 13.93
CA GLY A 102 -12.47 5.55 12.73
C GLY A 102 -13.21 4.98 11.53
N ILE A 103 -14.00 5.81 10.85
CA ILE A 103 -14.73 5.44 9.63
C ILE A 103 -14.08 6.17 8.45
N PRO A 104 -13.20 5.49 7.69
CA PRO A 104 -12.62 6.03 6.47
C PRO A 104 -13.65 6.11 5.34
N THR A 105 -13.32 6.86 4.29
CA THR A 105 -14.13 6.90 3.05
C THR A 105 -14.11 5.55 2.35
N PHE A 106 -15.09 5.26 1.49
CA PHE A 106 -15.13 3.98 0.79
C PHE A 106 -13.92 3.79 -0.14
N THR A 107 -13.47 4.86 -0.79
CA THR A 107 -12.25 4.88 -1.60
C THR A 107 -11.01 4.51 -0.79
N ASP A 108 -10.86 5.07 0.42
CA ASP A 108 -9.74 4.73 1.29
C ASP A 108 -9.86 3.29 1.82
N LYS A 109 -11.07 2.81 2.12
CA LYS A 109 -11.31 1.40 2.49
C LYS A 109 -10.87 0.46 1.37
N LEU A 110 -11.16 0.79 0.11
CA LEU A 110 -10.73 -0.02 -1.05
C LEU A 110 -9.21 -0.12 -1.12
N VAL A 111 -8.51 1.01 -1.04
CA VAL A 111 -7.04 1.02 -1.08
C VAL A 111 -6.46 0.26 0.11
N GLN A 112 -7.02 0.45 1.31
CA GLN A 112 -6.62 -0.30 2.51
C GLN A 112 -6.85 -1.81 2.38
N GLU A 113 -7.96 -2.24 1.78
CA GLU A 113 -8.25 -3.65 1.57
C GLU A 113 -7.30 -4.28 0.53
N VAL A 114 -6.95 -3.56 -0.53
CA VAL A 114 -5.93 -4.02 -1.48
C VAL A 114 -4.57 -4.14 -0.80
N LEU A 115 -4.17 -3.14 -0.01
CA LEU A 115 -2.95 -3.20 0.80
C LEU A 115 -2.98 -4.39 1.76
N ARG A 116 -4.10 -4.62 2.44
CA ARG A 116 -4.28 -5.76 3.36
C ARG A 116 -4.04 -7.09 2.65
N MET A 117 -4.61 -7.31 1.46
CA MET A 117 -4.42 -8.55 0.70
C MET A 117 -2.95 -8.78 0.31
N ILE A 118 -2.25 -7.72 -0.10
CA ILE A 118 -0.82 -7.80 -0.45
C ILE A 118 0.02 -8.10 0.80
N LEU A 119 -0.19 -7.36 1.89
CA LEU A 119 0.53 -7.55 3.15
C LEU A 119 0.24 -8.92 3.77
N GLU A 120 -1.01 -9.39 3.73
CA GLU A 120 -1.38 -10.72 4.21
C GLU A 120 -0.60 -11.81 3.47
N SER A 121 -0.43 -11.67 2.16
CA SER A 121 0.37 -12.62 1.36
C SER A 121 1.84 -12.66 1.78
N VAL A 122 2.39 -11.55 2.26
CA VAL A 122 3.78 -11.47 2.74
C VAL A 122 3.91 -11.96 4.18
N TYR A 123 3.04 -11.50 5.09
CA TYR A 123 3.23 -11.70 6.53
C TYR A 123 2.53 -12.95 7.10
N GLU A 124 1.44 -13.41 6.50
CA GLU A 124 0.68 -14.56 7.03
C GLU A 124 1.51 -15.85 7.16
N PRO A 125 2.38 -16.22 6.20
CA PRO A 125 3.20 -17.42 6.30
C PRO A 125 4.27 -17.37 7.39
N ILE A 126 4.69 -16.18 7.81
CA ILE A 126 5.79 -15.98 8.77
C ILE A 126 5.30 -15.70 10.19
N PHE A 127 4.02 -15.34 10.37
CA PHE A 127 3.46 -15.12 11.69
C PHE A 127 3.53 -16.38 12.57
N SER A 128 3.90 -16.18 13.84
CA SER A 128 3.95 -17.24 14.86
C SER A 128 2.68 -18.06 14.91
N ASN A 129 2.80 -19.39 15.05
CA ASN A 129 1.65 -20.28 15.19
C ASN A 129 0.81 -20.00 16.44
N ASN A 130 1.41 -19.37 17.46
CA ASN A 130 0.74 -19.00 18.72
C ASN A 130 -0.02 -17.67 18.60
N SER A 131 0.09 -16.97 17.46
CA SER A 131 -0.70 -15.77 17.18
C SER A 131 -1.99 -16.14 16.47
N HIS A 132 -3.14 -15.85 17.08
CA HIS A 132 -4.46 -16.24 16.54
C HIS A 132 -5.34 -15.05 16.15
N GLY A 133 -5.09 -13.85 16.68
CA GLY A 133 -5.92 -12.67 16.44
C GLY A 133 -5.78 -12.12 15.02
N PHE A 134 -6.90 -11.70 14.41
CA PHE A 134 -6.95 -11.00 13.12
C PHE A 134 -6.32 -11.73 11.92
N ARG A 135 -6.16 -13.05 12.01
CA ARG A 135 -5.54 -13.87 10.96
C ARG A 135 -6.57 -14.73 10.22
N PRO A 136 -6.41 -14.93 8.90
CA PRO A 136 -7.27 -15.83 8.14
C PRO A 136 -7.20 -17.26 8.72
N ASN A 137 -8.35 -17.93 8.82
CA ASN A 137 -8.46 -19.30 9.35
C ASN A 137 -7.97 -19.49 10.80
N ARG A 138 -7.86 -18.40 11.58
CA ARG A 138 -7.57 -18.42 13.02
C ARG A 138 -8.70 -17.73 13.79
N SER A 139 -8.99 -18.22 14.99
CA SER A 139 -10.03 -17.68 15.87
C SER A 139 -9.75 -17.98 17.34
N CYS A 140 -10.55 -17.42 18.25
CA CYS A 140 -10.47 -17.71 19.68
C CYS A 140 -10.56 -19.22 19.97
N HIS A 141 -11.37 -19.96 19.21
CA HIS A 141 -11.48 -21.40 19.36
C HIS A 141 -10.18 -22.13 18.99
N THR A 142 -9.45 -21.66 17.96
CA THR A 142 -8.15 -22.23 17.63
C THR A 142 -7.11 -22.01 18.72
N ALA A 143 -7.16 -20.86 19.41
CA ALA A 143 -6.29 -20.56 20.56
C ALA A 143 -6.59 -21.48 21.74
N LEU A 144 -7.87 -21.61 22.11
CA LEU A 144 -8.30 -22.51 23.20
C LEU A 144 -7.93 -23.98 22.91
N LYS A 145 -8.05 -24.42 21.66
CA LYS A 145 -7.64 -25.76 21.25
C LYS A 145 -6.12 -25.98 21.38
N SER A 146 -5.30 -24.97 21.03
CA SER A 146 -3.85 -25.03 21.21
C SER A 146 -3.50 -25.14 22.68
N LEU A 147 -4.07 -24.27 23.52
CA LEU A 147 -3.88 -24.27 24.98
C LEU A 147 -4.23 -25.63 25.58
N LYS A 148 -5.40 -26.19 25.28
CA LYS A 148 -5.83 -27.49 25.81
C LYS A 148 -4.87 -28.63 25.45
N ARG A 149 -4.24 -28.57 24.28
CA ARG A 149 -3.33 -29.63 23.80
C ARG A 149 -1.92 -29.47 24.35
N GLU A 150 -1.42 -28.24 24.45
CA GLU A 150 -0.01 -27.96 24.72
C GLU A 150 0.28 -27.69 26.20
N PHE A 151 -0.72 -27.30 27.00
CA PHE A 151 -0.52 -26.87 28.39
C PHE A 151 -0.92 -27.98 29.39
N SER A 152 -0.47 -29.22 29.14
CA SER A 152 -0.68 -30.31 30.10
C SER A 152 0.25 -30.18 31.31
N GLY A 153 -0.32 -30.21 32.52
CA GLY A 153 0.46 -30.14 33.77
C GLY A 153 0.89 -28.72 34.18
N VAL A 154 0.36 -27.68 33.53
CA VAL A 154 0.63 -26.28 33.90
C VAL A 154 -0.25 -25.87 35.09
N SER A 155 0.36 -25.33 36.15
CA SER A 155 -0.31 -24.95 37.40
C SER A 155 -0.50 -23.43 37.59
N TRP A 156 0.14 -22.61 36.76
CA TRP A 156 0.05 -21.15 36.83
C TRP A 156 0.04 -20.52 35.43
N PHE A 157 -0.57 -19.34 35.30
CA PHE A 157 -0.57 -18.55 34.08
C PHE A 157 -0.24 -17.09 34.40
N ILE A 158 0.34 -16.38 33.44
CA ILE A 158 0.53 -14.93 33.50
C ILE A 158 -0.45 -14.30 32.53
N GLU A 159 -1.29 -13.41 33.05
CA GLU A 159 -2.17 -12.58 32.25
C GLU A 159 -1.53 -11.22 31.98
N GLY A 160 -1.58 -10.76 30.73
CA GLY A 160 -1.11 -9.45 30.34
C GLY A 160 -1.96 -8.88 29.21
N ASP A 161 -2.23 -7.58 29.27
CA ASP A 161 -2.91 -6.83 28.23
C ASP A 161 -2.14 -5.53 27.93
N ILE A 162 -2.20 -5.09 26.67
CA ILE A 162 -1.51 -3.89 26.20
C ILE A 162 -2.47 -2.70 26.29
N LYS A 163 -2.17 -1.78 27.20
CA LYS A 163 -2.97 -0.56 27.38
C LYS A 163 -2.94 0.32 26.12
N GLY A 164 -4.10 0.54 25.52
CA GLY A 164 -4.24 1.46 24.39
C GLY A 164 -3.44 1.04 23.17
N CYS A 165 -3.39 -0.27 22.89
CA CYS A 165 -2.55 -0.86 21.82
C CYS A 165 -2.60 -0.08 20.49
N PHE A 166 -3.79 0.25 19.98
CA PHE A 166 -3.93 0.98 18.70
C PHE A 166 -3.69 2.49 18.81
N ASP A 167 -3.91 3.09 19.98
CA ASP A 167 -3.76 4.53 20.19
C ASP A 167 -2.29 4.93 20.38
N ASN A 168 -1.44 3.98 20.79
CA ASN A 168 -0.05 4.21 21.19
C ASN A 168 0.97 3.50 20.28
N ILE A 169 0.61 3.12 19.04
CA ILE A 169 1.57 2.52 18.11
C ILE A 169 2.53 3.60 17.61
N ASP A 170 3.83 3.43 17.87
CA ASP A 170 4.85 4.29 17.31
C ASP A 170 4.96 4.09 15.78
N HIS A 171 4.76 5.16 15.03
CA HIS A 171 4.75 5.11 13.57
C HIS A 171 6.11 4.77 12.96
N GLN A 172 7.22 5.16 13.59
CA GLN A 172 8.57 4.86 13.12
C GLN A 172 8.88 3.39 13.33
N VAL A 173 8.55 2.85 14.51
CA VAL A 173 8.72 1.41 14.80
C VAL A 173 7.88 0.57 13.84
N LEU A 174 6.61 0.95 13.62
CA LEU A 174 5.75 0.24 12.68
C LEU A 174 6.32 0.27 11.25
N ALA A 175 6.76 1.44 10.78
CA ALA A 175 7.37 1.58 9.47
C ALA A 175 8.63 0.72 9.33
N ASN A 176 9.49 0.67 10.35
CA ASN A 176 10.69 -0.14 10.35
C ASN A 176 10.41 -1.64 10.29
N VAL A 177 9.39 -2.12 11.03
CA VAL A 177 8.95 -3.52 10.96
C VAL A 177 8.45 -3.87 9.56
N ILE A 178 7.68 -2.98 8.93
CA ILE A 178 7.18 -3.19 7.57
C ILE A 178 8.35 -3.17 6.56
N ASN A 179 9.28 -2.23 6.71
CA ASN A 179 10.44 -2.04 5.84
C ASN A 179 11.44 -3.19 5.91
N ALA A 180 11.44 -3.97 7.00
CA ALA A 180 12.30 -5.14 7.16
C ALA A 180 12.02 -6.24 6.13
N LYS A 181 10.78 -6.35 5.64
CA LYS A 181 10.38 -7.34 4.60
C LYS A 181 9.93 -6.70 3.31
N ILE A 182 9.50 -5.45 3.33
CA ILE A 182 8.99 -4.77 2.15
C ILE A 182 9.77 -3.49 1.94
N LYS A 183 10.64 -3.48 0.93
CA LYS A 183 11.30 -2.25 0.51
C LYS A 183 10.42 -1.56 -0.53
N VAL A 184 9.73 -0.51 -0.12
CA VAL A 184 8.98 0.32 -1.06
C VAL A 184 9.95 1.31 -1.67
N ASP A 185 10.43 1.02 -2.89
CA ASP A 185 11.43 1.87 -3.53
C ASP A 185 10.91 3.29 -3.82
N ILE A 186 9.58 3.50 -3.81
CA ILE A 186 8.90 4.76 -4.16
C ILE A 186 9.39 5.99 -3.38
N MET A 187 9.90 5.85 -2.15
CA MET A 187 10.47 7.02 -1.46
C MET A 187 11.66 7.64 -2.22
N ASN A 188 12.32 6.84 -3.07
CA ASN A 188 13.39 7.27 -3.94
C ASN A 188 12.90 7.67 -5.34
N TYR A 189 11.61 7.62 -5.65
CA TYR A 189 11.09 7.94 -6.98
C TYR A 189 9.96 8.97 -6.94
N ILE A 190 9.89 9.80 -7.97
CA ILE A 190 8.85 10.76 -8.25
C ILE A 190 8.09 10.35 -9.51
N SER A 191 6.82 10.73 -9.61
CA SER A 191 6.02 10.49 -10.81
C SER A 191 6.46 11.38 -11.97
N VAL A 192 6.01 11.05 -13.19
CA VAL A 192 6.18 11.91 -14.38
C VAL A 192 5.66 13.32 -14.13
N LYS A 193 4.52 13.46 -13.43
CA LYS A 193 3.92 14.75 -13.10
C LYS A 193 4.80 15.55 -12.13
N ALA A 194 5.26 14.91 -11.05
CA ALA A 194 6.17 15.55 -10.11
C ALA A 194 7.52 15.92 -10.77
N ALA A 195 8.03 15.09 -11.68
CA ALA A 195 9.20 15.41 -12.49
C ALA A 195 8.94 16.56 -13.49
N SER A 196 7.73 16.65 -14.06
CA SER A 196 7.27 17.74 -14.92
C SER A 196 7.31 19.08 -14.19
N GLU A 197 6.79 19.10 -12.97
CA GLU A 197 6.85 20.26 -12.08
C GLU A 197 8.30 20.58 -11.66
N LYS A 198 9.08 19.57 -11.27
CA LYS A 198 10.50 19.72 -10.88
C LYS A 198 11.38 20.29 -12.01
N TRP A 199 11.16 19.87 -13.25
CA TRP A 199 12.04 20.20 -14.38
C TRP A 199 11.49 21.27 -15.32
N GLY A 200 10.22 21.67 -15.14
CA GLY A 200 9.53 22.63 -16.01
C GLY A 200 9.40 22.12 -17.45
N ILE A 201 9.15 20.83 -17.64
CA ILE A 201 9.01 20.20 -18.96
C ILE A 201 7.67 19.46 -19.02
N SER A 202 7.00 19.45 -20.17
CA SER A 202 5.74 18.70 -20.32
C SER A 202 5.89 17.20 -20.00
N GLU A 203 4.87 16.63 -19.36
CA GLU A 203 4.80 15.21 -19.03
C GLU A 203 5.06 14.32 -20.26
N ARG A 204 4.52 14.69 -21.42
CA ARG A 204 4.75 13.97 -22.69
C ARG A 204 6.22 13.91 -23.08
N ARG A 205 6.98 14.97 -22.85
CA ARG A 205 8.42 14.99 -23.14
C ARG A 205 9.19 14.15 -22.13
N ILE A 206 8.79 14.14 -20.86
CA ILE A 206 9.38 13.26 -19.84
C ILE A 206 9.11 11.79 -20.15
N GLN A 207 7.89 11.41 -20.52
CA GLN A 207 7.58 10.04 -20.95
C GLN A 207 8.49 9.59 -22.11
N LYS A 208 8.70 10.49 -23.09
CA LYS A 208 9.62 10.23 -24.20
C LYS A 208 11.07 10.08 -23.74
N LEU A 209 11.53 10.87 -22.77
CA LEU A 209 12.89 10.73 -22.19
C LEU A 209 13.06 9.39 -21.46
N CYS A 210 12.03 8.92 -20.75
CA CYS A 210 12.05 7.60 -20.12
C CYS A 210 12.06 6.48 -21.18
N GLU A 211 11.25 6.59 -22.24
CA GLU A 211 11.24 5.62 -23.36
C GLU A 211 12.57 5.57 -24.11
N GLU A 212 13.25 6.71 -24.24
CA GLU A 212 14.58 6.84 -24.85
C GLU A 212 15.72 6.43 -23.89
N ASN A 213 15.41 5.95 -22.67
CA ASN A 213 16.39 5.65 -21.60
C ASN A 213 17.38 6.81 -21.32
N ARG A 214 16.90 8.04 -21.38
CA ARG A 214 17.71 9.27 -21.18
C ARG A 214 17.74 9.77 -19.74
N ILE A 215 16.94 9.17 -18.87
CA ILE A 215 16.92 9.43 -17.43
C ILE A 215 17.38 8.14 -16.77
N ASP A 216 18.52 8.19 -16.07
CA ASP A 216 19.07 7.00 -15.46
C ASP A 216 18.21 6.53 -14.28
N GLY A 217 18.17 5.21 -14.08
CA GLY A 217 17.40 4.58 -13.01
C GLY A 217 15.89 4.64 -13.17
N THR A 218 15.30 5.08 -14.31
CA THR A 218 13.84 5.06 -14.47
C THR A 218 13.27 3.64 -14.48
N GLU A 219 12.22 3.41 -13.70
CA GLU A 219 11.50 2.14 -13.68
C GLU A 219 10.08 2.32 -14.25
N LYS A 220 9.62 1.32 -15.02
CA LYS A 220 8.27 1.31 -15.60
C LYS A 220 7.32 0.45 -14.75
N PHE A 221 6.34 1.10 -14.14
CA PHE A 221 5.31 0.47 -13.32
C PHE A 221 3.97 0.43 -14.08
N GLY A 222 3.78 -0.63 -14.87
CA GLY A 222 2.60 -0.77 -15.73
C GLY A 222 2.61 0.27 -16.86
N ARG A 223 1.68 1.23 -16.81
CA ARG A 223 1.60 2.34 -17.78
C ARG A 223 2.35 3.60 -17.33
N ALA A 224 2.73 3.68 -16.05
CA ALA A 224 3.39 4.84 -15.48
C ALA A 224 4.91 4.66 -15.41
N TRP A 225 5.62 5.78 -15.51
CA TRP A 225 7.06 5.86 -15.30
C TRP A 225 7.33 6.43 -13.90
N MET A 226 8.23 5.78 -13.17
CA MET A 226 8.79 6.25 -11.91
C MET A 226 10.22 6.72 -12.16
N ILE A 227 10.50 7.96 -11.79
CA ILE A 227 11.78 8.64 -12.03
C ILE A 227 12.49 8.80 -10.70
N PRO A 228 13.79 8.45 -10.57
CA PRO A 228 14.49 8.65 -9.31
C PRO A 228 14.38 10.11 -8.82
N LYS A 229 14.16 10.32 -7.53
CA LYS A 229 13.93 11.64 -6.92
C LYS A 229 15.17 12.52 -7.03
N ASP A 230 16.34 11.90 -6.98
CA ASP A 230 17.66 12.48 -7.20
C ASP A 230 18.00 12.67 -8.69
N ALA A 231 17.20 12.13 -9.63
CA ALA A 231 17.45 12.31 -11.05
C ALA A 231 17.46 13.80 -11.45
N GLU A 232 18.49 14.14 -12.22
CA GLU A 232 18.65 15.47 -12.82
C GLU A 232 17.95 15.56 -14.17
N LYS A 233 17.60 16.79 -14.56
CA LYS A 233 17.00 17.06 -15.87
C LYS A 233 18.01 16.71 -16.97
N PRO A 234 17.67 15.79 -17.91
CA PRO A 234 18.57 15.46 -19.00
C PRO A 234 18.87 16.68 -19.88
N VAL A 235 20.14 16.86 -20.24
CA VAL A 235 20.61 17.98 -21.07
C VAL A 235 19.90 17.95 -22.43
N ASP A 236 19.28 19.05 -22.85
CA ASP A 236 18.54 19.09 -24.11
C ASP A 236 19.51 19.20 -25.30
N GLY A 237 19.41 18.28 -26.26
CA GLY A 237 20.34 18.20 -27.40
C GLY A 237 20.34 19.45 -28.30
N ARG A 238 19.31 20.30 -28.19
CA ARG A 238 19.18 21.56 -28.96
C ARG A 238 20.12 22.67 -28.49
N MET A 239 20.56 22.67 -27.22
CA MET A 239 21.53 23.66 -26.74
C MET A 239 22.94 23.39 -27.26
N LYS A 240 23.27 22.13 -27.57
CA LYS A 240 24.58 21.74 -28.10
C LYS A 240 24.88 22.36 -29.47
N THR A 241 23.85 22.63 -30.27
CA THR A 241 23.97 23.29 -31.58
C THR A 241 24.20 24.81 -31.48
N ARG A 242 23.84 25.45 -30.36
CA ARG A 242 24.00 26.91 -30.21
C ARG A 242 25.42 27.28 -29.79
N ASN A 243 25.99 26.55 -28.83
CA ASN A 243 27.37 26.79 -28.38
C ASN A 243 28.42 26.38 -29.44
N LYS A 244 28.12 25.41 -30.31
CA LYS A 244 29.02 25.06 -31.43
C LYS A 244 29.03 26.06 -32.58
N GLN A 245 28.03 26.94 -32.69
CA GLN A 245 28.01 28.01 -33.70
C GLN A 245 28.72 29.27 -33.21
N GLU A 246 28.73 29.53 -31.89
CA GLU A 246 29.46 30.66 -31.30
C GLU A 246 30.99 30.41 -31.21
N GLU A 247 31.44 29.16 -31.06
CA GLU A 247 32.88 28.83 -31.12
C GLU A 247 33.47 28.87 -32.55
N ASN A 248 32.64 28.76 -33.59
CA ASN A 248 33.11 28.72 -34.99
C ASN A 248 33.09 30.10 -35.70
N HIS A 249 32.71 31.18 -35.03
CA HIS A 249 32.73 32.55 -35.57
C HIS A 249 33.73 33.48 -34.87
N GLY A 250 34.62 32.92 -34.04
CA GLY A 250 35.71 33.64 -33.41
C GLY A 250 37.06 33.06 -33.83
N ILE A 251 37.47 33.33 -35.07
CA ILE A 251 38.83 33.58 -35.60
C ILE A 251 38.67 33.95 -37.07
#